data_AF-A0AAV3XQB6-F1
#
_entry.id   AF-A0AAV3XQB6-F1
#
_cell.length_a   1.000
_cell.length_b   1.000
_cell.length_c   1.000
_cell.angle_alpha   90.00
_cell.angle_beta   90.00
_cell.angle_gamma   90.00
#
_symmetry.space_group_name_H-M   'P 1'
#
loop_
_entity.id
_entity.type
_entity.pdbx_description
1 polymer ?
#
loop_
_entity_poly.entity_id
_entity_poly.type
_entity_poly.pdbx_seq_one_letter_code
_entity_poly.pdbx_strand_id
1 'polypeptide(L)'
;MQCKGAILSNLVLDKLDKYVEHKLIPAYTRGQRRSVYPPYRELTLAASKARKAGKLAEARQLNQQAQSIPSCDPKDPDFRRLWYTRYADDFW
;
A
#
# COMPACT_ATOMS: atom_id res chain seq x y z
N MET A 1 28.41 32.60 13.38
CA MET A 1 28.94 32.13 12.08
C MET A 1 28.21 30.81 11.76
N GLN A 2 26.99 30.87 11.20
CA GLN A 2 26.12 29.69 11.07
C GLN A 2 25.59 29.60 9.63
N CYS A 3 25.44 28.36 9.13
CA CYS A 3 24.67 27.97 7.93
C CYS A 3 25.33 28.16 6.55
N LYS A 4 26.49 27.55 6.29
CA LYS A 4 26.92 27.23 4.89
C LYS A 4 26.56 25.80 4.45
N GLY A 5 26.38 24.86 5.38
CA GLY A 5 26.06 23.46 5.09
C GLY A 5 24.63 23.21 4.62
N ALA A 6 23.63 23.84 5.26
CA ALA A 6 22.22 23.61 4.95
C ALA A 6 21.83 23.99 3.50
N ILE A 7 22.47 25.02 2.93
CA ILE A 7 22.16 25.50 1.57
C ILE A 7 22.63 24.49 0.51
N LEU A 8 23.80 23.89 0.69
CA LEU A 8 24.33 22.85 -0.20
C LEU A 8 23.53 21.55 -0.09
N SER A 9 23.17 21.14 1.13
CA SER A 9 22.32 19.97 1.34
C SER A 9 20.96 20.12 0.67
N ASN A 10 20.33 21.30 0.78
CA ASN A 10 19.05 21.56 0.13
C ASN A 10 19.13 21.51 -1.40
N LEU A 11 20.22 22.01 -1.99
CA LEU A 11 20.46 21.92 -3.44
C LEU A 11 20.60 20.47 -3.91
N VAL A 12 21.31 19.64 -3.15
CA VAL A 12 21.49 18.22 -3.48
C VAL A 12 20.18 17.45 -3.34
N LEU A 13 19.42 17.71 -2.26
CA LEU A 13 18.12 17.08 -2.04
C LEU A 13 17.11 17.48 -3.12
N ASP A 14 17.09 18.72 -3.59
CA ASP A 14 16.23 19.13 -4.72
C ASP A 14 16.54 18.34 -6.01
N LYS A 15 17.82 18.08 -6.29
CA LYS A 15 18.20 17.23 -7.44
C LYS A 15 17.76 15.78 -7.25
N LEU A 16 17.85 15.26 -6.03
CA LEU A 16 17.35 13.93 -5.70
C LEU A 16 15.83 13.86 -5.86
N ASP A 17 15.10 14.82 -5.30
CA ASP A 17 13.64 14.92 -5.36
C ASP A 17 13.17 14.87 -6.83
N LYS A 18 13.74 15.71 -7.69
CA LYS A 18 13.46 15.72 -9.13
C LYS A 18 13.78 14.40 -9.81
N TYR A 19 14.87 13.74 -9.43
CA TYR A 19 15.23 12.44 -9.97
C TYR A 19 14.22 11.36 -9.54
N VAL A 20 13.82 11.35 -8.27
CA VAL A 20 12.83 10.40 -7.77
C VAL A 20 11.48 10.61 -8.45
N GLU A 21 11.01 11.86 -8.53
CA GLU A 21 9.73 12.22 -9.15
C GLU A 21 9.68 11.91 -10.64
N HIS A 22 10.72 12.28 -11.40
CA HIS A 22 10.67 12.18 -12.86
C HIS A 22 11.21 10.85 -13.41
N LYS A 23 12.01 10.10 -12.65
CA LYS A 23 12.61 8.84 -13.10
C LYS A 23 12.13 7.64 -12.31
N LEU A 24 12.27 7.67 -10.99
CA LEU A 24 12.00 6.47 -10.18
C LEU A 24 10.51 6.20 -10.00
N ILE A 25 9.71 7.20 -9.64
CA ILE A 25 8.27 7.00 -9.44
C ILE A 25 7.61 6.43 -10.70
N PRO A 26 7.83 6.98 -11.92
CA PRO A 26 7.26 6.43 -13.14
C PRO A 26 7.81 5.03 -13.49
N ALA A 27 9.10 4.78 -13.28
CA ALA A 27 9.72 3.49 -13.64
C ALA A 27 9.31 2.33 -12.71
N TYR A 28 9.08 2.63 -11.43
CA TYR A 28 8.82 1.62 -10.39
C TYR A 28 7.36 1.60 -9.92
N THR A 29 6.51 2.48 -10.43
CA THR A 29 5.06 2.45 -10.19
C THR A 29 4.35 1.81 -11.37
N ARG A 30 3.62 0.72 -11.12
CA ARG A 30 2.84 0.00 -12.13
C ARG A 30 1.57 -0.59 -11.54
N GLY A 31 0.60 -0.85 -12.41
CA GLY A 31 -0.71 -1.40 -12.04
C GLY A 31 -1.63 -0.35 -11.41
N GLN A 32 -2.86 -0.23 -11.90
CA GLN A 32 -3.83 0.75 -11.37
C GLN A 32 -4.36 0.34 -9.99
N ARG A 33 -4.60 -0.96 -9.77
CA ARG A 33 -5.16 -1.52 -8.53
C ARG A 33 -4.56 -2.89 -8.27
N ARG A 34 -4.33 -3.24 -7.00
CA ARG A 34 -3.97 -4.62 -6.60
C ARG A 34 -5.12 -5.57 -6.91
N SER A 35 -4.77 -6.76 -7.38
CA SER A 35 -5.68 -7.89 -7.53
C SER A 35 -6.28 -8.29 -6.18
N VAL A 36 -7.51 -8.82 -6.24
CA VAL A 36 -8.21 -9.33 -5.06
C VAL A 36 -7.59 -10.67 -4.66
N TYR A 37 -7.37 -10.87 -3.36
CA TYR A 37 -6.83 -12.15 -2.87
C TYR A 37 -7.91 -13.25 -2.98
N PRO A 38 -7.71 -14.33 -3.76
CA PRO A 38 -8.76 -15.32 -4.00
C PRO A 38 -9.35 -15.95 -2.72
N PRO A 39 -8.54 -16.36 -1.71
CA PRO A 39 -9.08 -16.92 -0.48
C PRO A 39 -9.98 -15.94 0.31
N TYR A 40 -9.65 -14.65 0.31
CA TYR A 40 -10.50 -13.62 0.92
C TYR A 40 -11.84 -13.51 0.21
N ARG A 41 -11.81 -13.55 -1.13
CA ARG A 41 -13.03 -13.48 -1.94
C ARG A 41 -13.93 -14.68 -1.67
N GLU A 42 -13.38 -15.88 -1.58
CA GLU A 42 -14.13 -17.11 -1.29
C GLU A 42 -14.83 -17.04 0.07
N LEU A 43 -14.11 -16.65 1.13
CA LEU A 43 -14.70 -16.49 2.47
C LEU A 43 -15.80 -15.44 2.50
N THR A 44 -15.60 -14.30 1.83
CA THR A 44 -16.59 -13.22 1.76
C THR A 44 -17.85 -13.66 1.00
N LEU A 45 -17.68 -14.41 -0.09
CA LEU A 45 -18.80 -14.98 -0.85
C LEU A 45 -19.56 -16.02 -0.03
N ALA A 46 -18.85 -16.90 0.69
CA ALA A 46 -19.45 -17.88 1.59
C ALA A 46 -20.23 -17.19 2.71
N ALA A 47 -19.65 -16.16 3.35
CA ALA A 47 -20.31 -15.37 4.38
C ALA A 47 -21.59 -14.69 3.86
N SER A 48 -21.54 -14.16 2.62
CA SER A 48 -22.72 -13.58 1.98
C SER A 48 -23.82 -14.61 1.73
N LYS A 49 -23.47 -15.83 1.28
CA LYS A 49 -24.43 -16.91 1.08
C LYS A 49 -25.06 -17.35 2.40
N ALA A 50 -24.26 -17.55 3.45
CA ALA A 50 -24.74 -17.89 4.78
C ALA A 50 -25.69 -16.83 5.35
N ARG A 51 -25.37 -15.54 5.16
CA ARG A 51 -26.25 -14.43 5.57
C ARG A 51 -27.59 -14.46 4.84
N LYS A 52 -27.59 -14.68 3.52
CA LYS A 52 -28.82 -14.81 2.71
C LYS A 52 -29.66 -16.01 3.14
N ALA A 53 -29.04 -17.09 3.60
CA ALA A 53 -29.70 -18.27 4.12
C ALA A 53 -30.18 -18.13 5.60
N GLY A 54 -30.03 -16.95 6.21
CA GLY A 54 -30.39 -16.72 7.62
C GLY A 54 -29.42 -17.29 8.65
N LYS A 55 -28.30 -17.89 8.21
CA LYS A 55 -27.29 -18.50 9.08
C LYS A 55 -26.29 -17.45 9.58
N LEU A 56 -26.76 -16.58 10.48
CA LEU A 56 -25.99 -15.43 10.94
C LEU A 56 -24.71 -15.80 11.72
N ALA A 57 -24.76 -16.87 12.53
CA ALA A 57 -23.59 -17.34 13.27
C ALA A 57 -22.47 -17.83 12.34
N GLU A 58 -22.82 -18.64 11.33
CA GLU A 58 -21.89 -19.12 10.31
C GLU A 58 -21.31 -17.95 9.49
N ALA A 59 -22.17 -17.01 9.08
CA ALA A 59 -21.72 -15.80 8.39
C ALA A 59 -20.74 -14.97 9.23
N ARG A 60 -20.95 -14.89 10.55
CA ARG A 60 -20.03 -14.19 11.47
C ARG A 60 -18.68 -14.89 11.55
N GLN A 61 -18.64 -16.21 11.68
CA GLN A 61 -17.40 -17.00 11.71
C GLN A 61 -16.61 -16.83 10.41
N LEU A 62 -17.26 -16.92 9.25
CA LEU A 62 -16.62 -16.74 7.94
C LEU A 62 -16.06 -15.32 7.77
N ASN A 63 -16.75 -14.29 8.27
CA ASN A 63 -16.24 -12.92 8.25
C ASN A 63 -15.02 -12.74 9.17
N GLN A 64 -15.00 -13.39 10.34
CA GLN A 64 -13.83 -13.37 11.23
C GLN A 64 -12.61 -14.02 10.58
N GLN A 65 -12.81 -15.14 9.87
CA GLN A 65 -11.76 -15.76 9.06
C GLN A 65 -11.31 -14.87 7.90
N ALA A 66 -12.23 -14.14 7.25
CA ALA A 66 -11.86 -13.21 6.19
C ALA A 66 -11.04 -12.02 6.73
N GLN A 67 -11.32 -11.56 7.95
CA GLN A 67 -10.60 -10.45 8.59
C GLN A 67 -9.15 -10.81 8.98
N SER A 68 -8.83 -12.09 9.14
CA SER A 68 -7.47 -12.53 9.46
C SER A 68 -6.55 -12.63 8.24
N ILE A 69 -7.09 -12.46 7.03
CA ILE A 69 -6.34 -12.54 5.78
C ILE A 69 -6.47 -11.23 4.98
N PRO A 70 -5.48 -10.92 4.11
CA PRO A 70 -5.51 -9.69 3.32
C PRO A 70 -6.62 -9.74 2.26
N SER A 71 -7.27 -8.60 2.02
CA SER A 71 -8.33 -8.48 1.01
C SER A 71 -7.81 -8.40 -0.43
N CYS A 72 -6.60 -7.87 -0.61
CA CYS A 72 -5.89 -7.79 -1.88
C CYS A 72 -4.63 -8.67 -1.82
N ASP A 73 -4.18 -9.17 -2.97
CA ASP A 73 -2.97 -9.98 -3.05
C ASP A 73 -1.73 -9.17 -2.60
N PRO A 74 -1.05 -9.58 -1.52
CA PRO A 74 0.16 -8.89 -1.05
C PRO A 74 1.35 -9.02 -2.00
N LYS A 75 1.38 -10.07 -2.83
CA LYS A 75 2.50 -10.42 -3.71
C LYS A 75 2.18 -10.24 -5.18
N ASP A 76 1.17 -9.43 -5.48
CA ASP A 76 0.76 -9.11 -6.85
C ASP A 76 1.97 -8.59 -7.68
N PRO A 77 2.42 -9.34 -8.70
CA PRO A 77 3.56 -8.94 -9.52
C PRO A 77 3.22 -7.74 -10.43
N ASP A 78 1.95 -7.56 -10.76
CA ASP A 78 1.45 -6.55 -11.70
C ASP A 78 1.22 -5.20 -11.01
N PHE A 79 1.18 -5.18 -9.68
CA PHE A 79 1.03 -3.95 -8.90
C PHE A 79 2.27 -3.59 -8.07
N ARG A 80 2.79 -2.38 -8.29
CA ARG A 80 3.87 -1.79 -7.49
C ARG A 80 3.65 -0.29 -7.34
N ARG A 81 3.90 0.25 -6.14
CA ARG A 81 3.87 1.69 -5.86
C ARG A 81 5.16 2.08 -5.17
N LEU A 82 5.86 3.06 -5.71
CA LEU A 82 6.99 3.70 -5.05
C LEU A 82 6.48 4.98 -4.40
N TRP A 83 6.57 5.07 -3.08
CA TRP A 83 6.30 6.29 -2.33
C TRP A 83 7.63 6.89 -1.91
N TYR A 84 7.80 8.18 -2.14
CA TYR A 84 8.96 8.94 -1.71
C TYR A 84 8.51 10.02 -0.75
N THR A 85 9.17 10.08 0.40
CA THR A 85 8.92 11.07 1.44
C THR A 85 10.26 11.66 1.83
N ARG A 86 10.38 12.98 1.70
CA ARG A 86 11.54 13.73 2.17
C ARG A 86 11.33 14.06 3.63
N TYR A 87 12.18 13.48 4.49
CA TYR A 87 12.26 13.90 5.89
C TYR A 87 13.11 15.17 5.97
N ALA A 88 12.56 16.21 6.58
CA ALA A 88 13.27 17.47 6.74
C ALA A 88 14.27 17.40 7.90
N ASP A 89 13.92 16.82 9.05
CA ASP A 89 14.73 16.90 10.28
C ASP A 89 14.38 15.81 11.31
N ASP A 90 14.62 14.52 11.06
CA ASP A 90 14.48 13.48 12.11
C ASP A 90 15.74 13.43 13.01
N PHE A 91 15.99 14.55 13.68
CA PHE A 91 16.60 14.68 15.01
C PHE A 91 15.99 15.92 15.71
N TRP A 92 14.73 15.80 16.13
CA TRP A 92 14.14 16.10 17.47
C TRP A 92 12.64 16.36 17.38
#